data_AF-A0A9Q8SXL8-F1
#
_entry.id   AF-A0A9Q8SXL8-F1
#
_cell.length_a   1.000
_cell.length_b   1.000
_cell.length_c   1.000
_cell.angle_alpha   90.00
_cell.angle_beta   90.00
_cell.angle_gamma   90.00
#
_symmetry.space_group_name_H-M   'P 1'
#
loop_
_entity.id
_entity.type
_entity.pdbx_description
1 polymer ?
#
loop_
_entity_poly.entity_id
_entity_poly.type
_entity_poly.pdbx_seq_one_letter_code
_entity_poly.pdbx_strand_id
1 'polypeptide(L)'
;MGTVETLLKAYFQWFHPCFPVVDEVDVWTSFKDGTLSPLLLHAILFIAVIHCKEDDLPAVGLGGRHVAKWVFYNRAKDIYDVEVEPKKFTVTQALFLMSFWRAGLLLEKDARHWLGAAISLAQTKALHRSSRSAVTEKRTERLSRRLWWAIYVRERQCAAALGLPNRIRDEDCDIEPLEQLDFERAFDSTLPIHKAQEYIAYFISIAQLSRVLGKIVHSGYLPSKSLSPNDRSQMRDDLVRWRQQLPAVMSLANNEFDDAAGFHANQVALAVLKKVKKSTGRSPSRLRQGTPASSRICCWRGICVTGKFTS
;
A
#
# COMPACT_ATOMS: atom_id res chain seq x y z
N MET A 1 -8.08 16.54 -22.58
CA MET A 1 -7.47 15.37 -21.90
C MET A 1 -8.61 14.54 -21.34
N GLY A 2 -8.67 13.24 -21.60
CA GLY A 2 -9.82 12.42 -21.18
C GLY A 2 -9.87 12.26 -19.66
N THR A 3 -11.06 12.32 -19.07
CA THR A 3 -11.27 12.15 -17.61
C THR A 3 -10.54 10.95 -17.01
N VAL A 4 -10.58 9.81 -17.71
CA VAL A 4 -9.91 8.57 -17.28
C VAL A 4 -8.39 8.75 -17.25
N GLU A 5 -7.82 9.48 -18.21
CA GLU A 5 -6.38 9.78 -18.25
C GLU A 5 -5.95 10.64 -17.05
N THR A 6 -6.75 11.65 -16.68
CA THR A 6 -6.49 12.47 -15.48
C THR A 6 -6.47 11.62 -14.20
N LEU A 7 -7.43 10.69 -14.07
CA LEU A 7 -7.46 9.76 -12.94
C LEU A 7 -6.26 8.80 -12.95
N LEU A 8 -5.89 8.23 -14.09
CA LEU A 8 -4.70 7.39 -14.20
C LEU A 8 -3.43 8.13 -13.76
N LYS A 9 -3.27 9.40 -14.17
CA LYS A 9 -2.16 10.24 -13.69
C LYS A 9 -2.18 10.40 -12.17
N ALA A 10 -3.35 10.65 -11.58
CA ALA A 10 -3.47 10.75 -10.13
C ALA A 10 -3.08 9.45 -9.40
N TYR A 11 -3.42 8.29 -9.97
CA TYR A 11 -2.99 6.98 -9.42
C TYR A 11 -1.47 6.85 -9.41
N PHE A 12 -0.83 7.08 -10.57
CA PHE A 12 0.63 6.93 -10.72
C PHE A 12 1.42 7.96 -9.92
N GLN A 13 0.87 9.16 -9.74
CA GLN A 13 1.52 10.21 -8.97
C GLN A 13 1.46 9.96 -7.45
N TRP A 14 0.33 9.50 -6.91
CA TRP A 14 0.09 9.54 -5.46
C TRP A 14 0.03 8.16 -4.79
N PHE A 15 -0.50 7.15 -5.47
CA PHE A 15 -0.69 5.82 -4.89
C PHE A 15 0.40 4.84 -5.30
N HIS A 16 0.74 4.81 -6.58
CA HIS A 16 1.68 3.85 -7.15
C HIS A 16 3.08 3.85 -6.49
N PRO A 17 3.65 5.01 -6.06
CA PRO A 17 4.90 5.03 -5.29
C PRO A 17 4.81 4.24 -3.97
N CYS A 18 3.61 4.14 -3.39
CA CYS A 18 3.39 3.40 -2.15
C CYS A 18 3.18 1.90 -2.37
N PHE A 19 2.63 1.51 -3.52
CA PHE A 19 2.31 0.13 -3.85
C PHE A 19 2.43 -0.09 -5.37
N PRO A 20 3.66 -0.29 -5.89
CA PRO A 20 3.92 -0.40 -7.32
C PRO A 20 3.58 -1.80 -7.83
N VAL A 21 2.29 -2.14 -7.82
CA VAL A 21 1.77 -3.49 -8.15
C VAL A 21 1.55 -3.72 -9.63
N VAL A 22 1.74 -2.70 -10.46
CA VAL A 22 1.63 -2.74 -11.94
C VAL A 22 2.91 -2.16 -12.56
N ASP A 23 3.09 -2.35 -13.87
CA ASP A 23 4.08 -1.62 -14.66
C ASP A 23 3.39 -0.40 -15.26
N GLU A 24 3.82 0.81 -14.88
CA GLU A 24 3.20 2.06 -15.36
C GLU A 24 3.21 2.16 -16.88
N VAL A 25 4.37 1.83 -17.48
CA VAL A 25 4.54 1.83 -18.94
C VAL A 25 3.50 0.93 -19.62
N ASP A 26 3.27 -0.27 -19.08
CA ASP A 26 2.35 -1.23 -19.68
C ASP A 26 0.89 -0.84 -19.51
N VAL A 27 0.54 -0.22 -18.37
CA VAL A 27 -0.81 0.29 -18.14
C VAL A 27 -1.10 1.42 -19.13
N TRP A 28 -0.17 2.35 -19.34
CA TRP A 28 -0.36 3.43 -20.30
C TRP A 28 -0.45 2.92 -21.74
N THR A 29 0.39 1.96 -22.14
CA THR A 29 0.30 1.33 -23.46
C THR A 29 -1.04 0.62 -23.64
N SER A 30 -1.42 -0.26 -22.70
CA SER A 30 -2.68 -1.02 -22.80
C SER A 30 -3.91 -0.12 -22.74
N PHE A 31 -3.84 1.01 -22.04
CA PHE A 31 -4.91 2.01 -21.99
C PHE A 31 -5.09 2.70 -23.34
N LYS A 32 -3.99 3.12 -23.98
CA LYS A 32 -4.02 3.75 -25.32
C LYS A 32 -4.51 2.77 -26.39
N ASP A 33 -4.10 1.50 -26.28
CA ASP A 33 -4.48 0.44 -27.21
C ASP A 33 -5.90 -0.10 -26.96
N GLY A 34 -6.57 0.32 -25.89
CA GLY A 34 -7.90 -0.19 -25.51
C GLY A 34 -7.91 -1.65 -25.04
N THR A 35 -6.75 -2.20 -24.67
CA THR A 35 -6.57 -3.60 -24.26
C THR A 35 -6.41 -3.80 -22.76
N LEU A 36 -6.40 -2.70 -21.97
CA LEU A 36 -6.32 -2.78 -20.52
C LEU A 36 -7.56 -3.49 -19.95
N SER A 37 -7.32 -4.47 -19.08
CA SER A 37 -8.38 -5.22 -18.40
C SER A 37 -9.40 -4.28 -17.75
N PRO A 38 -10.70 -4.40 -18.06
CA PRO A 38 -11.74 -3.58 -17.42
C PRO A 38 -11.75 -3.73 -15.89
N LEU A 39 -11.48 -4.95 -15.38
CA LEU A 39 -11.36 -5.21 -13.95
C LEU A 39 -10.23 -4.37 -13.34
N LEU A 40 -9.04 -4.45 -13.92
CA LEU A 40 -7.88 -3.71 -13.42
C LEU A 40 -8.07 -2.20 -13.58
N LEU A 41 -8.62 -1.73 -14.70
CA LEU A 41 -8.90 -0.33 -14.94
C LEU A 41 -9.85 0.22 -13.86
N HIS A 42 -10.98 -0.42 -13.60
CA HIS A 42 -11.90 0.04 -12.57
C HIS A 42 -11.30 -0.02 -11.16
N ALA A 43 -10.47 -1.02 -10.86
CA ALA A 43 -9.74 -1.10 -9.59
C ALA A 43 -8.71 0.05 -9.44
N ILE A 44 -8.01 0.42 -10.51
CA ILE A 44 -7.11 1.57 -10.54
C ILE A 44 -7.89 2.89 -10.39
N LEU A 45 -9.00 3.07 -11.12
CA LEU A 45 -9.83 4.27 -11.05
C LEU A 45 -10.47 4.46 -9.67
N PHE A 46 -10.85 3.36 -9.02
CA PHE A 46 -11.32 3.33 -7.64
C PHE A 46 -10.29 3.96 -6.68
N ILE A 47 -9.01 3.66 -6.85
CA ILE A 47 -7.94 4.26 -6.05
C ILE A 47 -7.65 5.70 -6.51
N ALA A 48 -7.55 5.91 -7.82
CA ALA A 48 -7.24 7.20 -8.43
C ALA A 48 -8.13 8.33 -7.91
N VAL A 49 -9.44 8.09 -7.84
CA VAL A 49 -10.41 9.11 -7.42
C VAL A 49 -10.27 9.48 -5.94
N ILE A 50 -9.59 8.68 -5.13
CA ILE A 50 -9.23 9.05 -3.74
C ILE A 50 -8.17 10.17 -3.74
N HIS A 51 -7.35 10.24 -4.79
CA HIS A 51 -6.17 11.10 -4.88
C HIS A 51 -6.27 12.22 -5.94
N CYS A 52 -7.31 12.24 -6.79
CA CYS A 52 -7.49 13.29 -7.78
C CYS A 52 -7.78 14.65 -7.14
N LYS A 53 -7.57 15.76 -7.86
CA LYS A 53 -7.90 17.10 -7.34
C LYS A 53 -9.41 17.29 -7.31
N GLU A 54 -9.90 18.18 -6.45
CA GLU A 54 -11.33 18.53 -6.40
C GLU A 54 -11.80 19.12 -7.74
N ASP A 55 -10.94 19.92 -8.40
CA ASP A 55 -11.21 20.52 -9.71
C ASP A 55 -11.40 19.48 -10.84
N ASP A 56 -10.88 18.27 -10.67
CA ASP A 56 -11.03 17.18 -11.65
C ASP A 56 -12.39 16.47 -11.52
N LEU A 57 -13.05 16.54 -10.36
CA LEU A 57 -14.27 15.78 -10.06
C LEU A 57 -15.48 16.14 -10.95
N PRO A 58 -15.74 17.43 -11.29
CA PRO A 58 -16.82 17.76 -12.22
C PRO A 58 -16.66 17.07 -13.58
N ALA A 59 -15.42 16.95 -14.08
CA ALA A 59 -15.14 16.25 -15.34
C ALA A 59 -15.30 14.72 -15.22
N VAL A 60 -15.29 14.16 -14.01
CA VAL A 60 -15.63 12.75 -13.75
C VAL A 60 -17.09 12.45 -14.04
N GLY A 61 -17.99 13.42 -13.83
CA GLY A 61 -19.41 13.28 -14.14
C GLY A 61 -20.14 12.23 -13.28
N LEU A 62 -19.53 11.75 -12.20
CA LEU A 62 -20.10 10.76 -11.26
C LEU A 62 -20.49 11.39 -9.91
N GLY A 63 -20.62 12.71 -9.87
CA GLY A 63 -20.86 13.47 -8.64
C GLY A 63 -19.59 13.66 -7.80
N GLY A 64 -19.76 13.69 -6.47
CA GLY A 64 -18.64 13.90 -5.55
C GLY A 64 -17.70 12.69 -5.43
N ARG A 65 -16.52 12.93 -4.85
CA ARG A 65 -15.46 11.93 -4.65
C ARG A 65 -15.95 10.61 -4.05
N HIS A 66 -16.80 10.67 -3.03
CA HIS A 66 -17.36 9.50 -2.36
C HIS A 66 -18.23 8.65 -3.30
N VAL A 67 -19.08 9.30 -4.11
CA VAL A 67 -19.95 8.62 -5.08
C VAL A 67 -19.11 8.00 -6.18
N ALA A 68 -18.18 8.75 -6.77
CA ALA A 68 -17.29 8.24 -7.80
C ALA A 68 -16.45 7.04 -7.31
N LYS A 69 -15.91 7.12 -6.09
CA LYS A 69 -15.22 5.99 -5.43
C LYS A 69 -16.10 4.76 -5.33
N TRP A 70 -17.34 4.92 -4.85
CA TRP A 70 -18.31 3.83 -4.74
C TRP A 70 -18.65 3.24 -6.11
N VAL A 71 -18.86 4.07 -7.14
CA VAL A 71 -19.16 3.62 -8.51
C VAL A 71 -18.02 2.78 -9.09
N PHE A 72 -16.77 3.26 -9.04
CA PHE A 72 -15.63 2.52 -9.58
C PHE A 72 -15.38 1.22 -8.82
N TYR A 73 -15.53 1.23 -7.49
CA TYR A 73 -15.43 0.01 -6.68
C TYR A 73 -16.49 -1.02 -7.08
N ASN A 74 -17.77 -0.64 -7.18
CA ASN A 74 -18.82 -1.59 -7.54
C ASN A 74 -18.67 -2.12 -8.96
N ARG A 75 -18.24 -1.28 -9.91
CA ARG A 75 -17.91 -1.77 -11.28
C ARG A 75 -16.81 -2.83 -11.26
N ALA A 76 -15.72 -2.61 -10.51
CA ALA A 76 -14.66 -3.62 -10.36
C ALA A 76 -15.18 -4.90 -9.68
N LYS A 77 -15.98 -4.75 -8.62
CA LYS A 77 -16.60 -5.87 -7.90
C LYS A 77 -17.53 -6.68 -8.81
N ASP A 78 -18.39 -6.03 -9.58
CA ASP A 78 -19.35 -6.71 -10.43
C ASP A 78 -18.63 -7.46 -11.56
N ILE A 79 -17.59 -6.88 -12.16
CA ILE A 79 -16.72 -7.55 -13.14
C ILE A 79 -16.00 -8.76 -12.52
N TYR A 80 -15.52 -8.63 -11.27
CA TYR A 80 -14.93 -9.75 -10.54
C TYR A 80 -15.94 -10.87 -10.28
N ASP A 81 -17.16 -10.52 -9.84
CA ASP A 81 -18.20 -11.48 -9.47
C ASP A 81 -18.73 -12.27 -10.68
N VAL A 82 -18.67 -11.72 -11.90
CA VAL A 82 -19.00 -12.46 -13.14
C VAL A 82 -17.83 -13.26 -13.72
N GLU A 83 -16.66 -13.24 -13.08
CA GLU A 83 -15.47 -14.04 -13.41
C GLU A 83 -14.93 -13.90 -14.85
N VAL A 84 -15.16 -12.75 -15.50
CA VAL A 84 -14.78 -12.54 -16.91
C VAL A 84 -13.28 -12.36 -17.16
N GLU A 85 -12.48 -12.05 -16.14
CA GLU A 85 -11.04 -11.84 -16.31
C GLU A 85 -10.26 -13.18 -16.28
N PRO A 86 -9.67 -13.62 -17.42
CA PRO A 86 -8.93 -14.88 -17.46
C PRO A 86 -7.58 -14.80 -16.76
N LYS A 87 -6.91 -13.64 -16.77
CA LYS A 87 -5.54 -13.48 -16.24
C LYS A 87 -5.59 -13.39 -14.72
N LYS A 88 -5.36 -14.53 -14.06
CA LYS A 88 -5.38 -14.60 -12.59
C LYS A 88 -4.38 -13.66 -11.91
N PHE A 89 -3.27 -13.32 -12.56
CA PHE A 89 -2.35 -12.29 -12.07
C PHE A 89 -3.00 -10.91 -11.99
N THR A 90 -3.73 -10.52 -13.05
CA THR A 90 -4.53 -9.29 -13.12
C THR A 90 -5.66 -9.28 -12.09
N VAL A 91 -6.31 -10.44 -11.86
CA VAL A 91 -7.27 -10.60 -10.77
C VAL A 91 -6.60 -10.33 -9.41
N THR A 92 -5.43 -10.90 -9.13
CA THR A 92 -4.69 -10.65 -7.87
C THR A 92 -4.37 -9.15 -7.69
N GLN A 93 -3.92 -8.47 -8.75
CA GLN A 93 -3.65 -7.02 -8.71
C GLN A 93 -4.93 -6.23 -8.39
N ALA A 94 -6.05 -6.55 -9.05
CA ALA A 94 -7.32 -5.90 -8.80
C ALA A 94 -7.83 -6.13 -7.37
N LEU A 95 -7.77 -7.37 -6.87
CA LEU A 95 -8.15 -7.71 -5.49
C LEU A 95 -7.29 -6.98 -4.46
N PHE A 96 -5.99 -6.85 -4.73
CA PHE A 96 -5.09 -6.05 -3.92
C PHE A 96 -5.53 -4.58 -3.85
N LEU A 97 -5.85 -3.96 -5.00
CA LEU A 97 -6.35 -2.58 -5.03
C LEU A 97 -7.72 -2.46 -4.34
N MET A 98 -8.64 -3.39 -4.57
CA MET A 98 -9.95 -3.42 -3.91
C MET A 98 -9.84 -3.58 -2.40
N SER A 99 -8.73 -4.12 -1.87
CA SER A 99 -8.51 -4.18 -0.42
C SER A 99 -8.46 -2.82 0.27
N PHE A 100 -8.28 -1.70 -0.46
CA PHE A 100 -8.40 -0.34 0.10
C PHE A 100 -9.86 0.13 0.28
N TRP A 101 -10.84 -0.69 -0.11
CA TRP A 101 -12.24 -0.44 0.18
C TRP A 101 -12.52 -0.51 1.68
N ARG A 102 -13.38 0.38 2.16
CA ARG A 102 -13.92 0.36 3.52
C ARG A 102 -15.43 0.28 3.41
N ALA A 103 -15.96 -0.91 3.67
CA ALA A 103 -17.38 -1.16 3.61
C ALA A 103 -18.07 -0.66 4.89
N GLY A 104 -19.38 -0.45 4.82
CA GLY A 104 -20.19 -0.23 6.02
C GLY A 104 -20.22 -1.50 6.89
N LEU A 105 -20.58 -1.35 8.17
CA LEU A 105 -20.58 -2.44 9.17
C LEU A 105 -21.37 -3.69 8.75
N LEU A 106 -22.34 -3.54 7.85
CA LEU A 106 -23.24 -4.61 7.40
C LEU A 106 -22.76 -5.32 6.12
N LEU A 107 -21.66 -4.87 5.50
CA LEU A 107 -21.16 -5.42 4.25
C LEU A 107 -19.99 -6.37 4.50
N GLU A 108 -20.11 -7.61 4.02
CA GLU A 108 -19.10 -8.67 4.21
C GLU A 108 -17.79 -8.39 3.44
N LYS A 109 -17.90 -7.84 2.22
CA LYS A 109 -16.77 -7.57 1.32
C LYS A 109 -16.02 -6.27 1.70
N ASP A 110 -15.47 -6.22 2.91
CA ASP A 110 -14.60 -5.12 3.39
C ASP A 110 -13.11 -5.36 3.05
N ALA A 111 -12.23 -4.40 3.39
CA ALA A 111 -10.78 -4.46 3.19
C ALA A 111 -10.16 -5.83 3.46
N ARG A 112 -10.56 -6.46 4.58
CA ARG A 112 -9.98 -7.72 5.06
C ARG A 112 -10.43 -8.93 4.23
N HIS A 113 -11.58 -8.86 3.59
CA HIS A 113 -12.10 -9.87 2.66
C HIS A 113 -11.28 -9.87 1.36
N TRP A 114 -11.21 -8.72 0.69
CA TRP A 114 -10.47 -8.56 -0.57
C TRP A 114 -8.98 -8.89 -0.42
N LEU A 115 -8.37 -8.46 0.69
CA LEU A 115 -6.98 -8.80 0.97
C LEU A 115 -6.79 -10.31 1.20
N GLY A 116 -7.75 -10.98 1.85
CA GLY A 116 -7.73 -12.43 2.03
C GLY A 116 -7.80 -13.18 0.69
N ALA A 117 -8.65 -12.72 -0.23
CA ALA A 117 -8.73 -13.26 -1.58
C ALA A 117 -7.42 -13.06 -2.36
N ALA A 118 -6.83 -11.86 -2.29
CA ALA A 118 -5.53 -11.55 -2.92
C ALA A 118 -4.40 -12.45 -2.38
N ILE A 119 -4.33 -12.65 -1.05
CA ILE A 119 -3.35 -13.55 -0.41
C ILE A 119 -3.51 -14.98 -0.91
N SER A 120 -4.75 -15.48 -0.90
CA SER A 120 -5.05 -16.87 -1.31
C SER A 120 -4.63 -17.12 -2.76
N LEU A 121 -4.95 -16.18 -3.67
CA LEU A 121 -4.62 -16.31 -5.08
C LEU A 121 -3.11 -16.18 -5.33
N ALA A 122 -2.43 -15.27 -4.63
CA ALA A 122 -0.98 -15.12 -4.71
C ALA A 122 -0.25 -16.37 -4.19
N GLN A 123 -0.72 -16.97 -3.09
CA GLN A 123 -0.14 -18.21 -2.55
C GLN A 123 -0.39 -19.41 -3.47
N THR A 124 -1.58 -19.52 -4.05
CA THR A 124 -1.91 -20.54 -5.05
C THR A 124 -0.99 -20.48 -6.28
N LYS A 125 -0.53 -19.27 -6.62
CA LYS A 125 0.42 -19.03 -7.72
C LYS A 125 1.88 -19.05 -7.27
N ALA A 126 2.15 -19.48 -6.05
CA ALA A 126 3.49 -19.55 -5.46
C ALA A 126 4.27 -18.21 -5.50
N LEU A 127 3.59 -17.06 -5.51
CA LEU A 127 4.27 -15.75 -5.56
C LEU A 127 5.09 -15.47 -4.30
N HIS A 128 4.86 -16.22 -3.23
CA HIS A 128 5.58 -16.15 -1.96
C HIS A 128 6.85 -17.01 -1.94
N ARG A 129 7.11 -17.74 -3.03
CA ARG A 129 8.24 -18.64 -3.16
C ARG A 129 9.34 -18.08 -4.06
N SER A 130 10.59 -18.40 -3.74
CA SER A 130 11.74 -18.13 -4.64
C SER A 130 11.55 -18.89 -5.96
N SER A 131 11.66 -18.18 -7.07
CA SER A 131 11.58 -18.76 -8.41
C SER A 131 12.98 -18.88 -9.00
N ARG A 132 13.41 -20.09 -9.39
CA ARG A 132 14.69 -20.31 -10.09
C ARG A 132 14.51 -20.19 -11.61
N SER A 133 13.98 -19.03 -12.00
CA SER A 133 13.63 -18.55 -13.34
C SER A 133 14.73 -18.58 -14.40
N ALA A 134 14.51 -19.10 -15.61
CA ALA A 134 15.34 -18.79 -16.78
C ALA A 134 15.27 -17.29 -17.16
N VAL A 135 16.26 -16.79 -17.91
CA VAL A 135 16.49 -15.36 -18.18
C VAL A 135 15.28 -14.59 -18.75
N THR A 136 14.40 -15.25 -19.51
CA THR A 136 13.21 -14.64 -20.13
C THR A 136 12.06 -14.39 -19.13
N GLU A 137 12.04 -15.07 -17.98
CA GLU A 137 10.99 -14.93 -16.97
C GLU A 137 11.22 -13.79 -15.97
N LYS A 138 12.38 -13.12 -16.07
CA LYS A 138 12.81 -12.07 -15.12
C LYS A 138 11.82 -10.92 -14.98
N ARG A 139 11.15 -10.50 -16.06
CA ARG A 139 10.17 -9.39 -15.98
C ARG A 139 8.95 -9.77 -15.15
N THR A 140 8.33 -10.91 -15.48
CA THR A 140 7.16 -11.42 -14.77
C THR A 140 7.49 -11.72 -13.32
N GLU A 141 8.68 -12.23 -13.05
CA GLU A 141 9.21 -12.50 -11.71
C GLU A 141 9.35 -11.22 -10.88
N ARG A 142 9.96 -10.17 -11.43
CA ARG A 142 10.10 -8.85 -10.77
C ARG A 142 8.75 -8.24 -10.40
N LEU A 143 7.79 -8.25 -11.33
CA LEU A 143 6.43 -7.77 -11.06
C LEU A 143 5.71 -8.64 -10.03
N SER A 144 5.92 -9.97 -10.06
CA SER A 144 5.40 -10.91 -9.07
C SER A 144 5.96 -10.65 -7.67
N ARG A 145 7.27 -10.39 -7.56
CA ARG A 145 7.95 -10.02 -6.31
C ARG A 145 7.37 -8.72 -5.75
N ARG A 146 7.21 -7.69 -6.58
CA ARG A 146 6.53 -6.44 -6.18
C ARG A 146 5.11 -6.67 -5.70
N LEU A 147 4.31 -7.45 -6.42
CA LEU A 147 2.94 -7.75 -6.02
C LEU A 147 2.88 -8.51 -4.69
N TRP A 148 3.72 -9.53 -4.50
CA TRP A 148 3.80 -10.27 -3.25
C TRP A 148 4.17 -9.37 -2.07
N TRP A 149 5.24 -8.57 -2.18
CA TRP A 149 5.66 -7.67 -1.12
C TRP A 149 4.64 -6.56 -0.85
N ALA A 150 3.88 -6.11 -1.86
CA ALA A 150 2.76 -5.18 -1.66
C ALA A 150 1.64 -5.81 -0.82
N ILE A 151 1.24 -7.04 -1.16
CA ILE A 151 0.26 -7.82 -0.39
C ILE A 151 0.76 -8.02 1.04
N TYR A 152 2.02 -8.40 1.22
CA TYR A 152 2.65 -8.59 2.53
C TYR A 152 2.59 -7.30 3.36
N VAL A 153 3.07 -6.17 2.82
CA VAL A 153 3.03 -4.87 3.51
C VAL A 153 1.61 -4.51 3.92
N ARG A 154 0.66 -4.64 2.99
CA ARG A 154 -0.73 -4.28 3.22
C ARG A 154 -1.40 -5.18 4.26
N GLU A 155 -1.07 -6.46 4.29
CA GLU A 155 -1.53 -7.42 5.28
C GLU A 155 -1.08 -7.00 6.68
N ARG A 156 0.22 -6.71 6.86
CA ARG A 156 0.78 -6.30 8.15
C ARG A 156 0.17 -5.01 8.65
N GLN A 157 -0.06 -4.05 7.75
CA GLN A 157 -0.75 -2.80 8.05
C GLN A 157 -2.20 -3.03 8.49
N CYS A 158 -2.95 -3.88 7.76
CA CYS A 158 -4.34 -4.20 8.09
C CYS A 158 -4.45 -4.96 9.41
N ALA A 159 -3.63 -5.98 9.63
CA ALA A 159 -3.57 -6.76 10.86
C ALA A 159 -3.24 -5.85 12.06
N ALA A 160 -2.23 -4.98 11.93
CA ALA A 160 -1.89 -4.01 12.96
C ALA A 160 -2.99 -2.98 13.23
N ALA A 161 -3.68 -2.49 12.19
CA ALA A 161 -4.75 -1.50 12.35
C ALA A 161 -5.98 -2.07 13.05
N LEU A 162 -6.36 -3.29 12.69
CA LEU A 162 -7.54 -3.97 13.24
C LEU A 162 -7.24 -4.73 14.54
N GLY A 163 -5.97 -4.92 14.88
CA GLY A 163 -5.56 -5.71 16.02
C GLY A 163 -5.87 -7.19 15.87
N LEU A 164 -5.66 -7.72 14.67
CA LEU A 164 -5.97 -9.10 14.31
C LEU A 164 -4.67 -9.85 14.00
N PRO A 165 -4.64 -11.19 14.15
CA PRO A 165 -3.50 -11.98 13.74
C PRO A 165 -3.20 -11.83 12.25
N ASN A 166 -1.91 -11.91 11.95
CA ASN A 166 -1.38 -11.97 10.60
C ASN A 166 -1.85 -13.27 9.90
N ARG A 167 -2.24 -13.18 8.63
CA ARG A 167 -2.59 -14.34 7.78
C ARG A 167 -1.38 -14.96 7.10
N ILE A 168 -0.42 -14.13 6.72
CA ILE A 168 0.82 -14.60 6.09
C ILE A 168 1.78 -14.97 7.22
N ARG A 169 2.28 -16.20 7.21
CA ARG A 169 3.33 -16.67 8.11
C ARG A 169 4.68 -16.46 7.44
N ASP A 170 5.65 -15.94 8.19
CA ASP A 170 6.97 -15.63 7.61
C ASP A 170 7.72 -16.93 7.24
N GLU A 171 7.49 -18.00 7.99
CA GLU A 171 8.06 -19.33 7.79
C GLU A 171 7.60 -20.03 6.51
N ASP A 172 6.48 -19.60 5.91
CA ASP A 172 5.98 -20.17 4.66
C ASP A 172 6.62 -19.49 3.43
N CYS A 173 7.32 -18.36 3.62
CA CYS A 173 7.80 -17.49 2.55
C CYS A 173 9.33 -17.58 2.40
N ASP A 174 9.81 -17.90 1.20
CA ASP A 174 11.25 -17.90 0.85
C ASP A 174 11.59 -16.99 -0.35
N ILE A 175 10.64 -16.17 -0.81
CA ILE A 175 10.87 -15.13 -1.82
C ILE A 175 11.97 -14.14 -1.42
N GLU A 176 12.74 -13.71 -2.41
CA GLU A 176 13.83 -12.77 -2.21
C GLU A 176 13.34 -11.37 -1.79
N PRO A 177 14.15 -10.61 -1.04
CA PRO A 177 13.91 -9.19 -0.82
C PRO A 177 13.82 -8.42 -2.14
N LEU A 178 13.13 -7.28 -2.13
CA LEU A 178 13.07 -6.39 -3.28
C LEU A 178 14.42 -5.71 -3.53
N GLU A 179 14.76 -5.60 -4.81
CA GLU A 179 15.94 -4.91 -5.33
C GLU A 179 15.53 -3.81 -6.31
N GLN A 180 16.44 -2.88 -6.61
CA GLN A 180 16.17 -1.78 -7.52
C GLN A 180 15.74 -2.24 -8.93
N LEU A 181 16.29 -3.36 -9.40
CA LEU A 181 15.96 -3.98 -10.69
C LEU A 181 14.49 -4.44 -10.78
N ASP A 182 13.82 -4.69 -9.65
CA ASP A 182 12.40 -5.08 -9.65
C ASP A 182 11.49 -3.97 -10.19
N PHE A 183 11.98 -2.72 -10.22
CA PHE A 183 11.21 -1.52 -10.54
C PHE A 183 11.55 -0.91 -11.90
N GLU A 184 12.33 -1.60 -12.74
CA GLU A 184 12.78 -1.09 -14.05
C GLU A 184 11.65 -0.52 -14.92
N ARG A 185 10.46 -1.13 -14.87
CA ARG A 185 9.24 -0.71 -15.60
C ARG A 185 8.12 -0.21 -14.70
N ALA A 186 8.39 -0.11 -13.39
CA ALA A 186 7.39 0.29 -12.41
C ALA A 186 6.95 1.73 -12.65
N PHE A 187 7.85 2.62 -13.06
CA PHE A 187 7.60 4.05 -13.23
C PHE A 187 7.84 4.49 -14.67
N ASP A 188 7.13 5.52 -15.11
CA ASP A 188 7.33 6.12 -16.43
C ASP A 188 8.77 6.64 -16.62
N SER A 189 9.33 6.45 -17.82
CA SER A 189 10.70 6.86 -18.15
C SER A 189 10.92 8.38 -18.11
N THR A 190 9.86 9.17 -18.12
CA THR A 190 9.90 10.64 -17.97
C THR A 190 9.99 11.09 -16.51
N LEU A 191 9.76 10.18 -15.54
CA LEU A 191 9.91 10.49 -14.13
C LEU A 191 11.39 10.83 -13.83
N PRO A 192 11.68 11.95 -13.15
CA PRO A 192 13.06 12.29 -12.81
C PRO A 192 13.73 11.18 -12.00
N ILE A 193 14.97 10.84 -12.36
CA ILE A 193 15.72 9.71 -11.78
C ILE A 193 15.75 9.77 -10.24
N HIS A 194 15.95 10.96 -9.66
CA HIS A 194 15.98 11.13 -8.20
C HIS A 194 14.64 10.77 -7.55
N LYS A 195 13.50 11.10 -8.18
CA LYS A 195 12.16 10.72 -7.69
C LYS A 195 11.91 9.23 -7.82
N ALA A 196 12.32 8.63 -8.94
CA ALA A 196 12.23 7.19 -9.10
C ALA A 196 13.03 6.45 -8.01
N GLN A 197 14.27 6.89 -7.75
CA GLN A 197 15.11 6.35 -6.68
C GLN A 197 14.47 6.50 -5.29
N GLU A 198 13.84 7.63 -5.02
CA GLU A 198 13.11 7.88 -3.78
C GLU A 198 11.92 6.92 -3.61
N TYR A 199 11.07 6.77 -4.64
CA TYR A 199 9.90 5.88 -4.60
C TYR A 199 10.30 4.42 -4.41
N ILE A 200 11.35 3.99 -5.11
CA ILE A 200 11.92 2.64 -4.97
C ILE A 200 12.45 2.44 -3.54
N ALA A 201 13.25 3.38 -3.04
CA ALA A 201 13.82 3.32 -1.69
C ALA A 201 12.71 3.28 -0.62
N TYR A 202 11.64 4.06 -0.79
CA TYR A 202 10.48 4.05 0.09
C TYR A 202 9.83 2.67 0.15
N PHE A 203 9.52 2.07 -1.00
CA PHE A 203 8.80 0.80 -1.02
C PHE A 203 9.65 -0.37 -0.51
N ILE A 204 10.94 -0.40 -0.82
CA ILE A 204 11.88 -1.37 -0.24
C ILE A 204 11.94 -1.20 1.30
N SER A 205 12.03 0.05 1.77
CA SER A 205 12.12 0.34 3.22
C SER A 205 10.85 -0.06 3.96
N ILE A 206 9.65 0.18 3.40
CA ILE A 206 8.38 -0.20 4.03
C ILE A 206 8.18 -1.73 4.00
N ALA A 207 8.65 -2.42 2.97
CA ALA A 207 8.67 -3.88 2.91
C ALA A 207 9.52 -4.46 4.04
N GLN A 208 10.72 -3.94 4.26
CA GLN A 208 11.58 -4.36 5.38
C GLN A 208 10.92 -4.07 6.74
N LEU A 209 10.37 -2.87 6.94
CA LEU A 209 9.70 -2.50 8.18
C LEU A 209 8.48 -3.39 8.47
N SER A 210 7.75 -3.80 7.44
CA SER A 210 6.55 -4.61 7.59
C SER A 210 6.82 -5.98 8.23
N ARG A 211 8.03 -6.54 8.08
CA ARG A 211 8.46 -7.76 8.78
C ARG A 211 8.53 -7.53 10.29
N VAL A 212 9.13 -6.42 10.72
CA VAL A 212 9.20 -6.04 12.14
C VAL A 212 7.80 -5.78 12.70
N LEU A 213 6.95 -5.09 11.93
CA LEU A 213 5.54 -4.88 12.29
C LEU A 213 4.81 -6.22 12.49
N GLY A 214 5.08 -7.20 11.62
CA GLY A 214 4.53 -8.56 11.74
C GLY A 214 4.87 -9.22 13.08
N LYS A 215 6.14 -9.18 13.49
CA LYS A 215 6.59 -9.70 14.79
C LYS A 215 5.88 -9.02 15.97
N ILE A 216 5.73 -7.68 15.90
CA ILE A 216 5.04 -6.88 16.93
C ILE A 216 3.57 -7.30 17.05
N VAL A 217 2.86 -7.43 15.92
CA VAL A 217 1.46 -7.87 15.91
C VAL A 217 1.33 -9.30 16.42
N HIS A 218 2.14 -10.23 15.92
CA HIS A 218 2.10 -11.62 16.37
C HIS A 218 2.29 -11.73 17.89
N SER A 219 3.23 -10.97 18.45
CA SER A 219 3.55 -11.08 19.88
C SER A 219 2.62 -10.26 20.80
N GLY A 220 1.95 -9.24 20.27
CA GLY A 220 1.07 -8.36 21.04
C GLY A 220 -0.40 -8.77 21.11
N TYR A 221 -0.84 -9.68 20.23
CA TYR A 221 -2.26 -10.05 20.07
C TYR A 221 -2.57 -11.52 20.39
N LEU A 222 -1.60 -12.29 20.90
CA LEU A 222 -1.84 -13.67 21.35
C LEU A 222 -2.45 -13.66 22.77
N PRO A 223 -3.63 -14.28 23.00
CA PRO A 223 -4.34 -14.27 24.28
C PRO A 223 -3.52 -14.77 25.49
N SER A 224 -2.47 -15.56 25.24
CA SER A 224 -1.67 -16.23 26.27
C SER A 224 -0.17 -15.92 26.20
N LYS A 225 0.26 -15.01 25.31
CA LYS A 225 1.66 -14.56 25.26
C LYS A 225 1.73 -13.07 25.49
N SER A 226 2.33 -12.66 26.61
CA SER A 226 2.85 -11.31 26.76
C SER A 226 4.28 -11.26 26.25
N LEU A 227 4.60 -10.23 25.46
CA LEU A 227 5.98 -9.93 25.08
C LEU A 227 6.93 -9.97 26.28
N SER A 228 7.95 -10.83 26.26
CA SER A 228 8.98 -10.77 27.30
C SER A 228 9.76 -9.45 27.20
N PRO A 229 10.40 -8.98 28.28
CA PRO A 229 11.30 -7.82 28.19
C PRO A 229 12.38 -7.98 27.11
N ASN A 230 12.87 -9.21 26.92
CA ASN A 230 13.87 -9.54 25.91
C ASN A 230 13.31 -9.37 24.48
N ASP A 231 12.10 -9.86 24.21
CA ASP A 231 11.45 -9.70 22.90
C ASP A 231 11.24 -8.22 22.55
N ARG A 232 10.86 -7.40 23.54
CA ARG A 232 10.70 -5.95 23.35
C ARG A 232 12.02 -5.26 23.06
N SER A 233 13.10 -5.69 23.70
CA SER A 233 14.44 -5.17 23.42
C SER A 233 14.86 -5.54 22.01
N GLN A 234 14.74 -6.82 21.64
CA GLN A 234 15.08 -7.29 20.30
C GLN A 234 14.29 -6.56 19.20
N MET A 235 12.99 -6.34 19.40
CA MET A 235 12.17 -5.57 18.45
C MET A 235 12.61 -4.11 18.36
N ARG A 236 13.00 -3.49 19.49
CA ARG A 236 13.56 -2.14 19.49
C ARG A 236 14.88 -2.10 18.73
N ASP A 237 15.76 -3.06 18.95
CA ASP A 237 17.06 -3.13 18.31
C ASP A 237 16.93 -3.39 16.80
N ASP A 238 16.01 -4.26 16.39
CA ASP A 238 15.64 -4.47 14.98
C ASP A 238 15.15 -3.16 14.32
N LEU A 239 14.30 -2.37 15.01
CA LEU A 239 13.83 -1.07 14.52
C LEU A 239 14.96 -0.04 14.42
N VAL A 240 15.86 0.00 15.41
CA VAL A 240 17.02 0.92 15.39
C VAL A 240 17.95 0.55 14.25
N ARG A 241 18.26 -0.75 14.08
CA ARG A 241 19.10 -1.25 12.98
C ARG A 241 18.50 -0.93 11.62
N TRP A 242 17.20 -1.21 11.44
CA TRP A 242 16.51 -0.86 10.20
C TRP A 242 16.57 0.65 9.92
N ARG A 243 16.36 1.51 10.94
CA ARG A 243 16.46 2.97 10.78
C ARG A 243 17.86 3.41 10.35
N GLN A 244 18.90 2.79 10.88
CA GLN A 244 20.30 3.07 10.51
C GLN A 244 20.64 2.62 9.08
N GLN A 245 19.92 1.63 8.55
CA GLN A 245 20.09 1.11 7.19
C GLN A 245 19.27 1.88 6.14
N LEU A 246 18.48 2.88 6.54
CA LEU A 246 17.69 3.67 5.59
C LEU A 246 18.62 4.41 4.62
N PRO A 247 18.33 4.36 3.30
CA PRO A 247 19.05 5.15 2.31
C PRO A 247 19.03 6.65 2.66
N ALA A 248 20.06 7.39 2.25
CA ALA A 248 20.17 8.83 2.54
C ALA A 248 18.95 9.63 2.06
N VAL A 249 18.37 9.25 0.91
CA VAL A 249 17.14 9.85 0.36
C VAL A 249 15.91 9.70 1.28
N MET A 250 15.92 8.71 2.18
CA MET A 250 14.87 8.45 3.18
C MET A 250 15.20 9.01 4.56
N SER A 251 16.34 9.69 4.74
CA SER A 251 16.74 10.26 6.02
C SER A 251 15.89 11.49 6.37
N LEU A 252 15.27 11.47 7.55
CA LEU A 252 14.42 12.54 8.07
C LEU A 252 15.16 13.86 8.36
N ALA A 253 16.49 13.88 8.25
CA ALA A 253 17.31 15.03 8.62
C ALA A 253 17.17 16.23 7.66
N ASN A 254 16.69 16.04 6.43
CA ASN A 254 16.78 17.05 5.35
C ASN A 254 15.47 17.41 4.63
N ASN A 255 14.33 16.78 4.96
CA ASN A 255 13.12 16.96 4.15
C ASN A 255 12.10 17.89 4.84
N GLU A 256 12.01 19.13 4.35
CA GLU A 256 10.91 20.05 4.64
C GLU A 256 9.55 19.39 4.29
N PHE A 257 8.52 19.72 5.05
CA PHE A 257 7.20 19.08 5.03
C PHE A 257 6.39 19.26 3.72
N ASP A 258 6.95 19.91 2.69
CA ASP A 258 6.20 20.42 1.53
C ASP A 258 6.45 19.66 0.20
N ASP A 259 7.39 18.70 0.14
CA ASP A 259 7.60 17.82 -1.02
C ASP A 259 7.20 16.35 -0.74
N ALA A 260 6.91 15.57 -1.80
CA ALA A 260 6.59 14.15 -1.75
C ALA A 260 7.64 13.34 -0.96
N ALA A 261 8.92 13.74 -1.03
CA ALA A 261 10.03 13.21 -0.23
C ALA A 261 9.82 13.33 1.28
N GLY A 262 9.30 14.49 1.72
CA GLY A 262 8.88 14.70 3.11
C GLY A 262 7.69 13.82 3.46
N PHE A 263 6.73 13.63 2.56
CA PHE A 263 5.56 12.78 2.81
C PHE A 263 5.92 11.31 2.99
N HIS A 264 6.76 10.73 2.12
CA HIS A 264 7.18 9.33 2.17
C HIS A 264 8.04 9.04 3.41
N ALA A 265 9.05 9.86 3.68
CA ALA A 265 9.85 9.77 4.90
C ALA A 265 8.98 9.90 6.16
N ASN A 266 7.99 10.81 6.16
CA ASN A 266 7.04 10.96 7.27
C ASN A 266 6.06 9.78 7.40
N GLN A 267 5.60 9.16 6.30
CA GLN A 267 4.75 7.94 6.39
C GLN A 267 5.53 6.79 7.04
N VAL A 268 6.81 6.63 6.69
CA VAL A 268 7.73 5.66 7.31
C VAL A 268 7.91 5.95 8.80
N ALA A 269 8.17 7.20 9.17
CA ALA A 269 8.32 7.62 10.56
C ALA A 269 7.03 7.46 11.40
N LEU A 270 5.86 7.79 10.84
CA LEU A 270 4.57 7.68 11.51
C LEU A 270 4.14 6.23 11.74
N ALA A 271 4.47 5.33 10.82
CA ALA A 271 4.22 3.88 10.97
C ALA A 271 4.95 3.31 12.20
N VAL A 272 6.19 3.76 12.44
CA VAL A 272 7.00 3.36 13.59
C VAL A 272 6.51 4.02 14.89
N LEU A 273 6.32 5.34 14.89
CA LEU A 273 6.07 6.11 16.11
C LEU A 273 4.69 5.87 16.73
N LYS A 274 3.63 5.70 15.93
CA LYS A 274 2.26 5.56 16.47
C LYS A 274 2.03 4.21 17.16
N LYS A 275 2.73 3.15 16.77
CA LYS A 275 2.51 1.80 17.32
C LYS A 275 3.47 1.46 18.47
N VAL A 276 4.72 1.92 18.41
CA VAL A 276 5.66 1.85 19.54
C VAL A 276 5.13 2.62 20.75
N LYS A 277 4.48 3.77 20.53
CA LYS A 277 3.85 4.57 21.59
C LYS A 277 2.69 3.86 22.30
N LYS A 278 1.97 2.96 21.60
CA LYS A 278 0.85 2.19 22.17
C LYS A 278 1.32 0.92 22.89
N SER A 279 2.48 0.36 22.53
CA SER A 279 3.07 -0.81 23.18
C SER A 279 3.97 -0.47 24.39
N THR A 280 4.33 0.80 24.59
CA THR A 280 5.24 1.26 25.67
C THR A 280 4.55 2.06 26.80
N GLY A 281 3.24 2.30 26.74
CA GLY A 281 2.44 2.78 27.88
C GLY A 281 2.70 4.21 28.40
N ARG A 282 3.48 5.07 27.72
CA ARG A 282 3.74 6.44 28.19
C ARG A 282 2.77 7.48 27.59
N SER A 283 2.05 8.18 28.46
CA SER A 283 1.18 9.33 28.16
C SER A 283 2.01 10.62 27.91
N PRO A 284 1.62 11.53 27.00
CA PRO A 284 2.41 12.72 26.70
C PRO A 284 2.08 13.89 27.64
N SER A 285 3.08 14.36 28.39
CA SER A 285 3.08 15.69 28.99
C SER A 285 3.34 16.76 27.92
N ARG A 286 2.32 17.63 27.72
CA ARG A 286 2.33 19.01 27.21
C ARG A 286 3.36 19.41 26.12
N LEU A 287 2.85 19.65 24.92
CA LEU A 287 3.31 20.74 24.04
C LEU A 287 2.07 21.49 23.53
N ARG A 288 1.99 22.78 23.88
CA ARG A 288 0.88 23.70 23.56
C ARG A 288 0.88 24.09 22.07
N GLN A 289 -0.32 24.44 21.61
CA GLN A 289 -0.71 24.83 20.26
C GLN A 289 -0.18 26.21 19.83
N GLY A 290 -0.01 26.36 18.51
CA GLY A 290 0.03 27.62 17.76
C GLY A 290 -0.17 27.36 16.26
N THR A 291 -1.43 27.53 15.78
CA THR A 291 -2.01 27.87 14.44
C THR A 291 -1.18 27.84 13.13
N PRO A 292 -1.81 27.85 11.91
CA PRO A 292 -3.15 27.43 11.46
C PRO A 292 -3.12 26.39 10.31
N ALA A 293 -4.30 25.93 9.89
CA ALA A 293 -4.55 24.83 8.98
C ALA A 293 -4.02 25.01 7.54
N SER A 294 -3.31 24.01 7.02
CA SER A 294 -3.25 23.70 5.59
C SER A 294 -3.56 22.21 5.35
N SER A 295 -4.46 21.99 4.41
CA SER A 295 -5.15 20.73 4.12
C SER A 295 -4.30 19.79 3.27
N ARG A 296 -3.27 19.16 3.84
CA ARG A 296 -2.53 18.05 3.21
C ARG A 296 -2.05 17.04 4.25
N ILE A 297 -2.96 16.26 4.81
CA ILE A 297 -2.63 15.20 5.78
C ILE A 297 -3.44 13.94 5.45
N CYS A 298 -3.01 13.11 4.50
CA CYS A 298 -3.71 11.84 4.24
C CYS A 298 -2.89 10.78 3.48
N CYS A 299 -2.12 9.96 4.21
CA CYS A 299 -2.10 8.52 3.91
C CYS A 299 -2.34 7.72 5.20
N TRP A 300 -1.67 8.08 6.30
CA TRP A 300 -1.90 7.43 7.61
C TRP A 300 -3.04 8.01 8.47
N ARG A 301 -3.64 9.17 8.15
CA ARG A 301 -4.82 9.71 8.89
C ARG A 301 -6.16 9.28 8.27
N GLY A 302 -6.27 9.26 6.94
CA GLY A 302 -7.50 8.83 6.25
C GLY A 302 -7.85 7.34 6.40
N ILE A 303 -6.95 6.52 6.94
CA ILE A 303 -7.16 5.08 7.15
C ILE A 303 -7.52 4.74 8.60
N CYS A 304 -7.45 5.69 9.55
CA CYS A 304 -7.64 5.40 10.98
C CYS A 304 -8.58 6.33 11.77
N VAL A 305 -9.09 7.46 11.27
CA VAL A 305 -10.06 8.29 12.03
C VAL A 305 -11.01 9.07 11.11
N THR A 306 -12.25 8.58 10.96
CA THR A 306 -13.49 9.40 10.98
C THR A 306 -14.65 8.48 11.36
N GLY A 307 -14.79 8.26 12.66
CA GLY A 307 -15.92 7.60 13.30
C GLY A 307 -16.14 8.26 14.65
N LYS A 308 -16.35 9.58 14.67
CA LYS A 308 -17.01 10.23 15.79
C LYS A 308 -18.50 10.22 15.47
N PHE A 309 -19.19 9.22 16.01
CA PHE A 309 -20.61 9.32 16.23
C PHE A 309 -20.81 10.36 17.34
N THR A 310 -21.46 11.47 17.02
CA THR A 310 -22.19 12.27 18.00
C THR A 310 -23.65 11.87 17.87
N SER A 311 -24.16 11.26 18.93
CA SER A 311 -25.56 11.34 19.33
C SER A 311 -26.03 12.80 19.40
#